data_AF-A0AAU5DJC7-F1
#
_entry.id   AF-A0AAU5DJC7-F1
#
_cell.length_a   1.000
_cell.length_b   1.000
_cell.length_c   1.000
_cell.angle_alpha   90.00
_cell.angle_beta   90.00
_cell.angle_gamma   90.00
#
_symmetry.space_group_name_H-M   'P 1'
#
loop_
_entity.id
_entity.type
_entity.pdbx_description
1 polymer ?
#
loop_
_entity_poly.entity_id
_entity_poly.type
_entity_poly.pdbx_seq_one_letter_code
_entity_poly.pdbx_strand_id
1 'polypeptide(L)'
;MDDENPYWTELLKLRDPAWTDPADDQQRALTAAVLRLAYDLGGEIWSRAGELDAMGAPTRETVVTRSPDRALATLRALRAVREAADAAAEDTARKAGQLGAGYPQLGKAWDISRQAARLRWPGAVSAINPAANREPVHFEMYGGEARVSYHPEFGGWWWIATAANRKTAEAPEGDDGHAETSEEAAAAAGAFLAANAVPTAEPAPTGEM
;
A
#
# COMPACT_ATOMS: atom_id res chain seq x y z
N MET A 1 -31.88 -3.56 -19.80
CA MET A 1 -31.16 -2.31 -19.52
C MET A 1 -31.30 -2.07 -18.03
N ASP A 2 -30.53 -2.82 -17.23
CA ASP A 2 -30.34 -2.56 -15.79
C ASP A 2 -29.07 -1.69 -15.67
N ASP A 3 -29.02 -0.59 -16.43
CA ASP A 3 -27.88 0.31 -16.41
C ASP A 3 -27.98 1.20 -15.16
N GLU A 4 -26.96 1.06 -14.32
CA GLU A 4 -26.62 1.91 -13.18
C GLU A 4 -27.59 1.89 -11.99
N ASN A 5 -27.62 0.77 -11.27
CA ASN A 5 -27.89 0.87 -9.84
C ASN A 5 -26.71 1.62 -9.18
N PRO A 6 -26.93 2.81 -8.59
CA PRO A 6 -25.86 3.61 -7.98
C PRO A 6 -25.06 2.85 -6.93
N TYR A 7 -25.66 1.84 -6.29
CA TYR A 7 -24.99 0.97 -5.34
C TYR A 7 -23.76 0.27 -5.93
N TRP A 8 -23.84 -0.25 -7.15
CA TRP A 8 -22.72 -0.95 -7.79
C TRP A 8 -21.58 0.02 -8.14
N THR A 9 -21.93 1.23 -8.58
CA THR A 9 -20.95 2.29 -8.86
C THR A 9 -20.25 2.75 -7.58
N GLU A 10 -20.97 2.91 -6.48
CA GLU A 10 -20.38 3.23 -5.18
C GLU A 10 -19.53 2.08 -4.63
N LEU A 11 -19.93 0.82 -4.82
CA LEU A 11 -19.17 -0.35 -4.37
C LEU A 11 -17.79 -0.47 -5.06
N LEU A 12 -17.68 -0.02 -6.31
CA LEU A 12 -16.43 0.00 -7.06
C LEU A 12 -15.48 1.14 -6.64
N LYS A 13 -15.96 2.12 -5.86
CA LYS A 13 -15.08 3.16 -5.31
C LYS A 13 -14.29 2.60 -4.13
N LEU A 14 -12.97 2.73 -4.23
CA LEU A 14 -12.07 2.33 -3.16
C LEU A 14 -12.29 3.20 -1.91
N ARG A 15 -12.52 2.57 -0.76
CA ARG A 15 -12.64 3.24 0.54
C ARG A 15 -11.28 3.32 1.24
N ASP A 16 -11.12 4.29 2.13
CA ASP A 16 -9.96 4.41 3.00
C ASP A 16 -10.39 4.48 4.48
N PRO A 17 -10.01 3.51 5.35
CA PRO A 17 -9.39 2.24 4.98
C PRO A 17 -10.38 1.31 4.26
N ALA A 18 -9.86 0.42 3.42
CA ALA A 18 -10.68 -0.57 2.70
C ALA A 18 -10.99 -1.82 3.56
N TRP A 19 -10.45 -1.89 4.78
CA TRP A 19 -10.56 -3.05 5.68
C TRP A 19 -10.76 -2.61 7.13
N THR A 20 -11.10 -3.58 7.95
CA THR A 20 -11.00 -3.53 9.42
C THR A 20 -10.02 -4.60 9.85
N ASP A 21 -9.23 -4.33 10.90
CA ASP A 21 -8.28 -5.32 11.41
C ASP A 21 -9.01 -6.56 11.95
N PRO A 22 -8.40 -7.77 11.84
CA PRO A 22 -8.98 -8.99 12.37
C PRO A 22 -9.17 -8.90 13.90
N ALA A 23 -10.34 -9.30 14.38
CA ALA A 23 -10.58 -9.47 15.81
C ALA A 23 -9.78 -10.65 16.38
N ASP A 24 -9.58 -10.68 17.70
CA ASP A 24 -8.76 -11.71 18.36
C ASP A 24 -9.24 -13.14 18.10
N ASP A 25 -10.54 -13.35 17.99
CA ASP A 25 -11.14 -14.65 17.67
C ASP A 25 -10.88 -15.06 16.22
N GLN A 26 -10.97 -14.12 15.29
CA GLN A 26 -10.60 -14.33 13.88
C GLN A 26 -9.11 -14.65 13.75
N GLN A 27 -8.24 -13.96 14.50
CA GLN A 27 -6.80 -14.23 14.51
C GLN A 27 -6.47 -15.61 15.11
N ARG A 28 -7.17 -16.03 16.17
CA ARG A 28 -7.07 -17.38 16.72
C ARG A 28 -7.53 -18.44 15.72
N ALA A 29 -8.65 -18.20 15.04
CA ALA A 29 -9.16 -19.12 14.01
C ALA A 29 -8.18 -19.25 12.83
N LEU A 30 -7.59 -18.14 12.37
CA LEU A 30 -6.55 -18.13 11.34
C LEU A 30 -5.33 -18.95 11.77
N THR A 31 -4.84 -18.74 12.99
CA THR A 31 -3.69 -19.49 13.53
C THR A 31 -3.99 -20.98 13.59
N ALA A 32 -5.18 -21.37 14.03
CA ALA A 32 -5.61 -22.78 14.04
C ALA A 32 -5.68 -23.37 12.62
N ALA A 33 -6.17 -22.61 11.64
CA ALA A 33 -6.23 -23.03 10.24
C ALA A 33 -4.82 -23.22 9.63
N VAL A 34 -3.90 -22.28 9.88
CA VAL A 34 -2.50 -22.39 9.45
C VAL A 34 -1.80 -23.59 10.09
N LEU A 35 -2.00 -23.81 11.39
CA LEU A 35 -1.43 -24.97 12.07
C LEU A 35 -1.97 -26.27 11.49
N ARG A 36 -3.27 -26.35 11.22
CA ARG A 36 -3.87 -27.53 10.60
C ARG A 36 -3.26 -27.82 9.22
N LEU A 37 -3.18 -26.82 8.35
CA LEU A 37 -2.54 -26.92 7.04
C LEU A 37 -1.09 -27.42 7.16
N ALA A 38 -0.34 -26.89 8.12
CA ALA A 38 1.04 -27.29 8.35
C ALA A 38 1.17 -28.71 8.95
N TYR A 39 0.22 -29.16 9.78
CA TYR A 39 0.20 -30.52 10.31
C TYR A 39 -0.10 -31.56 9.22
N ASP A 40 -1.00 -31.21 8.30
CA ASP A 40 -1.38 -32.04 7.15
C ASP A 40 -0.16 -32.19 6.22
N LEU A 41 0.38 -31.08 5.70
CA LEU A 41 1.58 -31.10 4.86
C LEU A 41 2.79 -31.69 5.58
N GLY A 42 2.96 -31.37 6.87
CA GLY A 42 4.01 -31.91 7.72
C GLY A 42 3.94 -33.44 7.84
N GLY A 43 2.76 -34.03 7.65
CA GLY A 43 2.62 -35.48 7.57
C GLY A 43 2.97 -36.09 6.25
N GLU A 44 2.61 -35.42 5.17
CA GLU A 44 2.95 -35.83 3.82
C GLU A 44 4.46 -35.80 3.60
N ILE A 45 5.15 -34.78 4.13
CA ILE A 45 6.61 -34.62 3.96
C ILE A 45 7.43 -35.33 5.04
N TRP A 46 6.79 -36.01 5.99
CA TRP A 46 7.50 -36.72 7.04
C TRP A 46 8.13 -38.00 6.50
N SER A 47 9.46 -38.06 6.50
CA SER A 47 10.23 -39.13 5.86
C SER A 47 9.92 -40.54 6.36
N ARG A 48 9.54 -40.70 7.63
CA ARG A 48 9.22 -42.02 8.22
C ARG A 48 7.75 -42.42 8.07
N ALA A 49 6.90 -41.59 7.47
CA ALA A 49 5.49 -41.91 7.26
C ALA A 49 5.34 -43.21 6.45
N GLY A 50 6.05 -43.32 5.33
CA GLY A 50 6.02 -44.51 4.47
C GLY A 50 6.61 -45.77 5.12
N GLU A 51 7.59 -45.63 6.02
CA GLU A 51 8.15 -46.76 6.77
C GLU A 51 7.15 -47.31 7.80
N LEU A 52 6.40 -46.43 8.46
CA LEU A 52 5.35 -46.81 9.41
C LEU A 52 4.18 -47.49 8.72
N ASP A 53 3.75 -46.95 7.58
CA ASP A 53 2.70 -47.58 6.76
C ASP A 53 3.14 -48.98 6.28
N ALA A 54 4.40 -49.12 5.85
CA ALA A 54 4.96 -50.40 5.41
C ALA A 54 5.10 -51.43 6.55
N MET A 55 5.35 -50.98 7.79
CA MET A 55 5.45 -51.87 8.95
C MET A 55 4.10 -52.47 9.37
N GLY A 56 2.97 -51.92 8.92
CA GLY A 56 1.62 -52.38 9.30
C GLY A 56 1.36 -52.39 10.81
N ALA A 57 2.24 -51.75 11.58
CA ALA A 57 2.16 -51.72 13.04
C ALA A 57 1.01 -50.80 13.42
N PRO A 58 0.21 -51.14 14.45
CA PRO A 58 -0.77 -50.20 15.00
C PRO A 58 0.01 -49.02 15.57
N THR A 59 0.10 -47.94 14.78
CA THR A 59 0.71 -46.70 15.19
C THR A 59 -0.10 -46.18 16.36
N ARG A 60 0.54 -46.08 17.53
CA ARG A 60 -0.02 -45.26 18.60
C ARG A 60 -0.02 -43.84 18.08
N GLU A 61 -1.18 -43.36 17.69
CA GLU A 61 -1.37 -42.01 17.14
C GLU A 61 -0.61 -40.99 18.00
N THR A 62 -0.73 -41.09 19.33
CA THR A 62 -0.01 -40.26 20.31
C THR A 62 1.52 -40.31 20.24
N VAL A 63 2.13 -41.42 19.83
CA VAL A 63 3.59 -41.56 19.64
C VAL A 63 4.00 -40.92 18.31
N VAL A 64 3.19 -41.09 17.27
CA VAL A 64 3.40 -40.48 15.95
C VAL A 64 3.29 -38.96 16.04
N THR A 65 2.25 -38.43 16.68
CA THR A 65 2.06 -36.97 16.83
C THR A 65 3.15 -36.33 17.68
N ARG A 66 3.76 -37.08 18.62
CA ARG A 66 4.82 -36.59 19.51
C ARG A 66 6.24 -36.89 19.01
N SER A 67 6.38 -37.45 17.82
CA SER A 67 7.69 -37.73 17.23
C SER A 67 8.45 -36.42 16.95
N PRO A 68 9.73 -36.29 17.39
CA PRO A 68 10.55 -35.12 17.07
C PRO A 68 10.67 -34.86 15.56
N ASP A 69 10.81 -35.92 14.76
CA ASP A 69 10.91 -35.81 13.30
C ASP A 69 9.61 -35.24 12.69
N ARG A 70 8.46 -35.59 13.27
CA ARG A 70 7.16 -35.05 12.84
C ARG A 70 7.00 -33.58 13.20
N ALA A 71 7.51 -33.17 14.36
CA ALA A 71 7.55 -31.75 14.75
C ALA A 71 8.46 -30.94 13.80
N LEU A 72 9.63 -31.47 13.42
CA LEU A 72 10.52 -30.83 12.44
C LEU A 72 9.89 -30.75 11.04
N ALA A 73 9.20 -31.80 10.59
CA ALA A 73 8.45 -31.78 9.33
C ALA A 73 7.34 -30.73 9.35
N THR A 74 6.59 -30.62 10.46
CA THR A 74 5.56 -29.58 10.65
C THR A 74 6.17 -28.16 10.61
N LEU A 75 7.34 -27.97 11.23
CA LEU A 75 8.05 -26.68 11.16
C LEU A 75 8.50 -26.36 9.72
N ARG A 76 8.98 -27.36 8.96
CA ARG A 76 9.32 -27.17 7.55
C ARG A 76 8.10 -26.83 6.71
N ALA A 77 6.94 -27.42 7.01
CA ALA A 77 5.67 -27.11 6.38
C ALA A 77 5.23 -25.67 6.69
N LEU A 78 5.37 -25.18 7.92
CA LEU A 78 5.09 -23.77 8.26
C LEU A 78 5.93 -22.79 7.42
N ARG A 79 7.20 -23.11 7.15
CA ARG A 79 8.01 -22.32 6.23
C ARG A 79 7.43 -22.31 4.81
N ALA A 80 6.95 -23.44 4.30
CA ALA A 80 6.31 -23.52 2.99
C ALA A 80 4.99 -22.71 2.94
N VAL A 81 4.20 -22.73 4.03
CA VAL A 81 3.00 -21.90 4.15
C VAL A 81 3.34 -20.42 4.09
N ARG A 82 4.42 -20.00 4.77
CA ARG A 82 4.91 -18.61 4.69
C ARG A 82 5.30 -18.22 3.25
N GLU A 83 6.05 -19.08 2.56
CA GLU A 83 6.46 -18.86 1.16
C GLU A 83 5.23 -18.76 0.22
N ALA A 84 4.21 -19.60 0.45
CA ALA A 84 2.95 -19.54 -0.30
C ALA A 84 2.14 -18.26 -0.01
N ALA A 85 2.09 -17.82 1.25
CA ALA A 85 1.44 -16.57 1.63
C ALA A 85 2.13 -15.35 1.01
N ASP A 86 3.47 -15.34 0.94
CA ASP A 86 4.24 -14.30 0.27
C ASP A 86 3.89 -14.23 -1.24
N ALA A 87 3.78 -15.38 -1.92
CA ALA A 87 3.38 -15.44 -3.33
C ALA A 87 1.91 -15.00 -3.56
N ALA A 88 1.00 -15.41 -2.68
CA ALA A 88 -0.40 -14.97 -2.74
C ALA A 88 -0.55 -13.47 -2.53
N ALA A 89 0.29 -12.87 -1.67
CA ALA A 89 0.31 -11.43 -1.45
C ALA A 89 0.74 -10.66 -2.70
N GLU A 90 1.72 -11.16 -3.45
CA GLU A 90 2.13 -10.56 -4.73
C GLU A 90 0.99 -10.55 -5.76
N ASP A 91 0.31 -11.68 -5.95
CA ASP A 91 -0.82 -11.77 -6.89
C ASP A 91 -1.97 -10.84 -6.46
N THR A 92 -2.27 -10.81 -5.16
CA THR A 92 -3.31 -9.96 -4.60
C THR A 92 -2.97 -8.48 -4.77
N ALA A 93 -1.71 -8.07 -4.53
CA ALA A 93 -1.25 -6.70 -4.72
C ALA A 93 -1.37 -6.25 -6.18
N ARG A 94 -0.99 -7.12 -7.13
CA ARG A 94 -1.15 -6.86 -8.57
C ARG A 94 -2.62 -6.68 -8.96
N LYS A 95 -3.50 -7.56 -8.46
CA LYS A 95 -4.94 -7.47 -8.72
C LYS A 95 -5.54 -6.19 -8.12
N ALA A 96 -5.17 -5.85 -6.89
CA ALA A 96 -5.61 -4.61 -6.26
C ALA A 96 -5.16 -3.37 -7.05
N GLY A 97 -3.91 -3.37 -7.53
CA GLY A 97 -3.39 -2.29 -8.37
C GLY A 97 -4.08 -2.17 -9.73
N GLN A 98 -4.44 -3.29 -10.37
CA GLN A 98 -5.27 -3.29 -11.59
C GLN A 98 -6.68 -2.74 -11.35
N LEU A 99 -7.20 -2.90 -10.14
CA LEU A 99 -8.50 -2.38 -9.71
C LEU A 99 -8.43 -0.93 -9.18
N GLY A 100 -7.27 -0.27 -9.29
CA GLY A 100 -7.10 1.15 -8.98
C GLY A 100 -6.44 1.44 -7.64
N ALA A 101 -6.00 0.44 -6.86
CA ALA A 101 -5.23 0.69 -5.65
C ALA A 101 -3.82 1.22 -5.97
N GLY A 102 -3.39 2.26 -5.26
CA GLY A 102 -2.03 2.79 -5.33
C GLY A 102 -1.08 2.14 -4.33
N TYR A 103 0.23 2.34 -4.49
CA TYR A 103 1.25 1.87 -3.54
C TYR A 103 1.04 2.35 -2.09
N PRO A 104 0.50 3.56 -1.80
CA PRO A 104 0.15 3.93 -0.43
C PRO A 104 -0.86 2.97 0.21
N GLN A 105 -1.90 2.59 -0.54
CA GLN A 105 -2.95 1.69 -0.06
C GLN A 105 -2.43 0.26 0.10
N LEU A 106 -1.61 -0.21 -0.85
CA LEU A 106 -0.94 -1.52 -0.75
C LEU A 106 -0.01 -1.57 0.48
N GLY A 107 0.73 -0.48 0.73
CA GLY A 107 1.59 -0.34 1.90
C GLY A 107 0.81 -0.37 3.20
N LYS A 108 -0.24 0.45 3.33
CA LYS A 108 -1.14 0.47 4.50
C LYS A 108 -1.75 -0.91 4.75
N ALA A 109 -2.23 -1.61 3.72
CA ALA A 109 -2.85 -2.94 3.86
C ALA A 109 -1.87 -4.05 4.28
N TRP A 110 -0.57 -3.86 4.04
CA TRP A 110 0.48 -4.82 4.39
C TRP A 110 1.37 -4.33 5.55
N ASP A 111 0.99 -3.22 6.18
CA ASP A 111 1.71 -2.57 7.27
C ASP A 111 3.19 -2.26 6.94
N ILE A 112 3.42 -1.70 5.76
CA ILE A 112 4.75 -1.25 5.29
C ILE A 112 4.66 0.13 4.65
N SER A 113 5.80 0.82 4.54
CA SER A 113 5.85 2.10 3.82
C SER A 113 5.52 1.92 2.33
N ARG A 114 5.11 3.01 1.68
CA ARG A 114 4.87 3.04 0.24
C ARG A 114 6.10 2.63 -0.56
N GLN A 115 7.29 3.15 -0.22
CA GLN A 115 8.53 2.71 -0.90
C GLN A 115 8.80 1.22 -0.69
N ALA A 116 8.58 0.70 0.51
CA ALA A 116 8.73 -0.73 0.76
C ALA A 116 7.73 -1.57 -0.05
N ALA A 117 6.49 -1.11 -0.19
CA ALA A 117 5.49 -1.75 -1.05
C ALA A 117 5.91 -1.75 -2.52
N ARG A 118 6.47 -0.64 -3.02
CA ARG A 118 6.99 -0.55 -4.39
C ARG A 118 8.16 -1.49 -4.65
N LEU A 119 9.11 -1.56 -3.71
CA LEU A 119 10.24 -2.49 -3.79
C LEU A 119 9.78 -3.94 -3.74
N ARG A 120 8.77 -4.23 -2.93
CA ARG A 120 8.22 -5.59 -2.76
C ARG A 120 7.41 -6.04 -3.97
N TRP A 121 6.61 -5.15 -4.57
CA TRP A 121 5.71 -5.46 -5.67
C TRP A 121 5.90 -4.53 -6.87
N PRO A 122 7.06 -4.60 -7.55
CA PRO A 122 7.33 -3.75 -8.68
C PRO A 122 6.30 -3.99 -9.80
N GLY A 123 5.69 -2.91 -10.28
CA GLY A 123 4.71 -2.96 -11.37
C GLY A 123 3.31 -3.45 -10.96
N ALA A 124 3.02 -3.56 -9.65
CA ALA A 124 1.68 -3.92 -9.20
C ALA A 124 0.63 -2.86 -9.56
N VAL A 125 1.01 -1.58 -9.56
CA VAL A 125 0.14 -0.46 -9.93
C VAL A 125 0.41 -0.08 -11.39
N SER A 126 -0.62 -0.18 -12.24
CA SER A 126 -0.54 0.23 -13.65
C SER A 126 -0.67 1.75 -13.78
N ALA A 127 0.05 2.33 -14.75
CA ALA A 127 -0.02 3.75 -15.08
C ALA A 127 -1.40 4.20 -15.60
N ILE A 128 -2.33 3.27 -15.87
CA ILE A 128 -3.73 3.56 -16.21
C ILE A 128 -4.52 3.89 -14.93
N ASN A 129 -3.97 4.74 -14.06
CA ASN A 129 -4.73 5.34 -12.98
C ASN A 129 -5.50 6.54 -13.57
N PRO A 130 -6.81 6.68 -13.37
CA PRO A 130 -7.56 7.87 -13.79
C PRO A 130 -6.93 9.20 -13.32
N ALA A 131 -6.26 9.19 -12.16
CA ALA A 131 -5.50 10.33 -11.66
C ALA A 131 -4.29 10.70 -12.54
N ALA A 132 -3.67 9.72 -13.21
CA ALA A 132 -2.59 9.96 -14.18
C ALA A 132 -3.09 10.65 -15.46
N ASN A 133 -4.38 10.50 -15.78
CA ASN A 133 -5.01 11.18 -16.92
C ASN A 133 -5.58 12.55 -16.55
N ARG A 134 -5.44 13.00 -15.29
CA ARG A 134 -5.97 14.29 -14.85
C ARG A 134 -5.02 15.41 -15.31
N GLU A 135 -5.59 16.44 -15.93
CA GLU A 135 -4.85 17.62 -16.38
C GLU A 135 -4.08 18.24 -15.20
N PRO A 136 -2.81 18.65 -15.38
CA PRO A 136 -2.08 19.39 -14.36
C PRO A 136 -2.86 20.64 -13.91
N VAL A 137 -2.94 20.85 -12.60
CA VAL A 137 -3.58 22.03 -12.04
C VAL A 137 -2.55 23.14 -11.94
N HIS A 138 -2.84 24.30 -12.52
CA HIS A 138 -2.01 25.49 -12.43
C HIS A 138 -2.78 26.58 -11.69
N PHE A 139 -2.10 27.28 -10.77
CA PHE A 139 -2.69 28.40 -10.05
C PHE A 139 -1.64 29.44 -9.65
N GLU A 140 -2.08 30.69 -9.53
CA GLU A 140 -1.27 31.82 -9.06
C GLU A 140 -1.72 32.24 -7.66
N MET A 141 -0.76 32.46 -6.76
CA MET A 141 -1.02 32.91 -5.40
C MET A 141 0.16 33.73 -4.86
N TYR A 142 -0.13 34.78 -4.07
CA TYR A 142 0.89 35.64 -3.45
C TYR A 142 1.94 36.23 -4.42
N GLY A 143 1.55 36.45 -5.69
CA GLY A 143 2.43 36.94 -6.74
C GLY A 143 3.41 35.90 -7.30
N GLY A 144 3.25 34.63 -6.97
CA GLY A 144 3.94 33.51 -7.60
C GLY A 144 2.97 32.53 -8.25
N GLU A 145 3.54 31.53 -8.93
CA GLU A 145 2.80 30.49 -9.66
C GLU A 145 3.14 29.11 -9.13
N ALA A 146 2.18 28.19 -9.17
CA ALA A 146 2.37 26.79 -8.83
C ALA A 146 1.71 25.88 -9.87
N ARG A 147 2.31 24.70 -10.04
CA ARG A 147 1.80 23.61 -10.87
C ARG A 147 1.78 22.33 -10.05
N VAL A 148 0.66 21.63 -10.08
CA VAL A 148 0.43 20.35 -9.42
C VAL A 148 0.14 19.30 -10.48
N SER A 149 0.85 18.19 -10.46
CA SER A 149 0.64 17.08 -11.41
C SER A 149 0.78 15.71 -10.74
N TYR A 150 0.05 14.73 -11.24
CA TYR A 150 0.19 13.35 -10.80
C TYR A 150 1.43 12.72 -11.43
N HIS A 151 2.30 12.11 -10.63
CA HIS A 151 3.45 11.37 -11.14
C HIS A 151 3.13 9.87 -11.17
N PRO A 152 2.87 9.26 -12.34
CA PRO A 152 2.44 7.87 -12.43
C PRO A 152 3.48 6.89 -11.88
N GLU A 153 4.78 7.19 -12.04
CA GLU A 153 5.83 6.31 -11.55
C GLU A 153 5.97 6.31 -10.02
N PHE A 154 5.63 7.42 -9.35
CA PHE A 154 5.67 7.49 -7.89
C PHE A 154 4.30 7.14 -7.29
N GLY A 155 3.21 7.38 -8.03
CA GLY A 155 1.85 7.07 -7.61
C GLY A 155 1.35 8.09 -6.59
N GLY A 156 1.48 9.38 -6.89
CA GLY A 156 1.08 10.48 -6.02
C GLY A 156 1.19 11.83 -6.69
N TRP A 157 0.64 12.85 -6.06
CA TRP A 157 0.61 14.22 -6.54
C TRP A 157 1.86 14.97 -6.10
N TRP A 158 2.52 15.61 -7.05
CA TRP A 158 3.69 16.44 -6.80
C TRP A 158 3.39 17.90 -7.20
N TRP A 159 4.21 18.83 -6.71
CA TRP A 159 4.09 20.23 -7.09
C TRP A 159 5.46 20.85 -7.40
N ILE A 160 5.43 21.86 -8.26
CA ILE A 160 6.53 22.79 -8.51
C ILE A 160 5.97 24.21 -8.46
N ALA A 161 6.67 25.14 -7.82
CA ALA A 161 6.21 26.51 -7.67
C ALA A 161 7.36 27.52 -7.79
N THR A 162 7.05 28.67 -8.38
CA THR A 162 7.92 29.84 -8.49
C THR A 162 7.28 30.98 -7.71
N ALA A 163 7.88 31.37 -6.59
CA ALA A 163 7.37 32.46 -5.75
C ALA A 163 7.68 33.85 -6.32
N ALA A 164 7.00 34.88 -5.81
CA ALA A 164 7.19 36.29 -6.21
C ALA A 164 8.64 36.79 -6.07
N ASN A 165 9.38 36.25 -5.10
CA ASN A 165 10.81 36.54 -4.90
C ASN A 165 11.74 35.78 -5.87
N ARG A 166 11.18 35.13 -6.91
CA ARG A 166 11.86 34.27 -7.90
C ARG A 166 12.52 33.01 -7.33
N LYS A 167 12.22 32.63 -6.08
CA LYS A 167 12.62 31.31 -5.58
C LYS A 167 11.70 30.25 -6.16
N THR A 168 12.31 29.23 -6.72
CA THR A 168 11.64 28.00 -7.13
C THR A 168 11.81 26.93 -6.05
N ALA A 169 10.76 26.15 -5.85
CA ALA A 169 10.83 24.91 -5.09
C ALA A 169 9.90 23.87 -5.72
N GLU A 170 10.21 22.63 -5.43
CA GLU A 170 9.38 21.49 -5.76
C GLU A 170 9.14 20.65 -4.52
N ALA A 171 8.19 19.74 -4.60
CA ALA A 171 7.88 18.85 -3.50
C ALA A 171 9.12 17.98 -3.16
N PRO A 172 9.44 17.75 -1.87
CA PRO A 172 10.60 16.99 -1.47
C PRO A 172 10.70 15.61 -2.15
N GLU A 173 11.91 15.19 -2.51
CA GLU A 173 12.12 13.81 -2.95
C GLU A 173 11.85 12.84 -1.80
N GLY A 174 10.99 11.84 -2.02
CA GLY A 174 10.64 10.82 -1.02
C GLY A 174 9.13 10.64 -0.81
N ASP A 175 8.76 9.83 0.18
CA ASP A 175 7.36 9.57 0.54
C ASP A 175 6.65 10.86 1.00
N ASP A 176 7.38 11.76 1.65
CA ASP A 176 6.82 12.96 2.29
C ASP A 176 6.49 14.10 1.31
N GLY A 177 7.00 14.06 0.07
CA GLY A 177 6.73 15.08 -0.94
C GLY A 177 5.69 14.69 -1.98
N HIS A 178 5.19 13.47 -1.96
CA HIS A 178 4.14 13.03 -2.88
C HIS A 178 2.82 12.90 -2.14
N ALA A 179 1.98 13.92 -2.28
CA ALA A 179 0.68 13.95 -1.65
C ALA A 179 -0.24 12.84 -2.19
N GLU A 180 -1.15 12.36 -1.34
CA GLU A 180 -2.15 11.37 -1.74
C GLU A 180 -3.22 12.02 -2.64
N THR A 181 -3.45 13.33 -2.48
CA THR A 181 -4.44 14.10 -3.25
C THR A 181 -3.86 15.34 -3.92
N SER A 182 -4.51 15.80 -4.99
CA SER A 182 -4.15 17.05 -5.67
C SER A 182 -4.31 18.28 -4.78
N GLU A 183 -5.28 18.25 -3.86
CA GLU A 183 -5.57 19.35 -2.93
C GLU A 183 -4.46 19.49 -1.88
N GLU A 184 -3.97 18.38 -1.36
CA GLU A 184 -2.85 18.37 -0.41
C GLU A 184 -1.55 18.87 -1.08
N ALA A 185 -1.27 18.46 -2.32
CA ALA A 185 -0.15 19.02 -3.10
C ALA A 185 -0.32 20.52 -3.37
N ALA A 186 -1.54 20.97 -3.69
CA ALA A 186 -1.84 22.39 -3.89
C ALA A 186 -1.68 23.20 -2.59
N ALA A 187 -2.09 22.65 -1.45
CA ALA A 187 -1.92 23.29 -0.14
C ALA A 187 -0.43 23.45 0.21
N ALA A 188 0.38 22.41 -0.03
CA ALA A 188 1.83 22.48 0.18
C ALA A 188 2.51 23.52 -0.72
N ALA A 189 2.14 23.58 -2.00
CA ALA A 189 2.63 24.62 -2.92
C ALA A 189 2.19 26.03 -2.49
N GLY A 190 0.93 26.19 -2.06
CA GLY A 190 0.40 27.45 -1.55
C GLY A 190 1.13 27.93 -0.30
N ALA A 191 1.48 27.02 0.62
CA ALA A 191 2.28 27.33 1.80
C ALA A 191 3.69 27.83 1.42
N PHE A 192 4.33 27.21 0.42
CA PHE A 192 5.61 27.69 -0.10
C PHE A 192 5.50 29.11 -0.69
N LEU A 193 4.47 29.35 -1.51
CA LEU A 193 4.22 30.67 -2.11
C LEU A 193 3.98 31.73 -1.04
N ALA A 194 3.18 31.45 -0.03
CA ALA A 194 2.91 32.36 1.09
C ALA A 194 4.18 32.72 1.87
N ALA A 195 5.02 31.72 2.18
CA ALA A 195 6.28 31.92 2.90
C ALA A 195 7.30 32.77 2.13
N ASN A 196 7.11 32.93 0.82
CA ASN A 196 8.02 33.63 -0.09
C ASN A 196 7.39 34.85 -0.78
N ALA A 197 6.26 35.34 -0.25
CA ALA A 197 5.62 36.56 -0.71
C ALA A 197 6.56 37.77 -0.53
N VAL A 198 6.55 38.70 -1.49
CA VAL A 198 7.20 40.00 -1.31
C VAL A 198 6.19 40.91 -0.59
N PRO A 199 6.57 41.61 0.50
CA PRO A 199 5.69 42.60 1.10
C PRO A 199 5.29 43.62 0.03
N THR A 200 4.00 43.78 -0.20
CA THR A 200 3.48 44.92 -0.96
C THR A 200 4.00 46.16 -0.26
N ALA A 201 4.89 46.91 -0.94
CA ALA A 201 5.43 48.14 -0.39
C ALA A 201 4.27 49.06 0.01
N GLU A 202 4.18 49.35 1.30
CA GLU A 202 3.27 50.34 1.85
C GLU A 202 3.54 51.68 1.15
N PRO A 203 2.53 52.37 0.57
CA PRO A 203 2.76 53.65 -0.06
C PRO A 203 3.27 54.64 0.99
N ALA A 204 4.48 55.17 0.76
CA ALA A 204 5.11 56.15 1.63
C ALA A 204 4.14 57.30 1.95
N PRO A 205 4.03 57.75 3.23
CA PRO A 205 3.19 58.89 3.54
C PRO A 205 3.72 60.11 2.80
N THR A 206 2.91 60.61 1.87
CA THR A 206 3.08 61.95 1.31
C THR A 206 2.72 62.93 2.41
N GLY A 207 3.73 63.37 3.15
CA GLY A 207 3.63 64.42 4.16
C GLY A 207 4.40 65.64 3.70
N GLU A 208 3.71 66.51 2.99
CA GLU A 208 4.09 67.91 2.76
C GLU A 208 4.12 68.67 4.09
N MET A 209 5.24 69.35 4.37
CA MET A 209 5.39 70.77 4.77
C MET A 209 6.76 71.00 5.41
#